data_AF-A0AAE8N6X2-F1
#
_entry.id   AF-A0AAE8N6X2-F1
#
_cell.length_a   1.000
_cell.length_b   1.000
_cell.length_c   1.000
_cell.angle_alpha   90.00
_cell.angle_beta   90.00
_cell.angle_gamma   90.00
#
_symmetry.space_group_name_H-M   'P 1'
#
loop_
_entity.id
_entity.type
_entity.pdbx_description
1 polymer ?
#
loop_
_entity_poly.entity_id
_entity_poly.type
_entity_poly.pdbx_seq_one_letter_code
_entity_poly.pdbx_strand_id
1 'polypeptide(L)'
;MSWQAYVDDTLVKSGHLDKAAILSLDGTSTWATTAGFQVSAEEGKALASILTTDAGKEAVWANGFHVGGERFVVTKAEGRSLYGRQGREGVCIVKTAQTLIVGHYGESHVAGNTANVVEKLADYLISLKY
;
A
#
# COMPACT_ATOMS: atom_id res chain seq x y z
N MET A 1 7.43 7.43 -17.70
CA MET A 1 7.66 7.85 -16.30
C MET A 1 8.21 6.65 -15.54
N SER A 2 9.19 6.85 -14.66
CA SER A 2 9.74 5.78 -13.82
C SER A 2 8.83 5.51 -12.63
N TRP A 3 8.88 4.30 -12.05
CA TRP A 3 8.15 3.95 -10.83
C TRP A 3 8.46 4.90 -9.67
N GLN A 4 9.73 5.32 -9.58
CA GLN A 4 10.17 6.29 -8.57
C GLN A 4 9.47 7.64 -8.70
N ALA A 5 9.21 8.12 -9.92
CA ALA A 5 8.49 9.38 -10.12
C ALA A 5 7.04 9.29 -9.63
N TYR A 6 6.37 8.13 -9.73
CA TYR A 6 5.04 7.99 -9.14
C TYR A 6 5.07 8.09 -7.60
N VAL A 7 6.07 7.47 -6.97
CA VAL A 7 6.25 7.55 -5.52
C VAL A 7 6.55 8.98 -5.09
N ASP A 8 7.56 9.62 -5.69
CA ASP A 8 8.02 10.93 -5.23
C ASP A 8 7.08 12.06 -5.67
N ASP A 9 6.65 12.08 -6.94
CA ASP A 9 5.89 13.22 -7.50
C ASP A 9 4.39 13.09 -7.36
N THR A 10 3.84 11.88 -7.34
CA THR A 10 2.38 11.69 -7.27
C THR A 10 1.91 11.37 -5.86
N LEU A 11 2.64 10.49 -5.16
CA LEU A 11 2.30 10.12 -3.80
C LEU A 11 2.88 11.16 -2.83
N VAL A 12 4.17 11.16 -2.55
CA VAL A 12 4.77 11.97 -1.47
C VAL A 12 4.51 13.47 -1.67
N LYS A 13 4.69 14.00 -2.90
CA LYS A 13 4.39 15.42 -3.21
C LYS A 13 2.91 15.80 -3.12
N SER A 14 1.98 14.86 -2.99
CA SER A 14 0.56 15.20 -2.73
C SER A 14 0.34 15.86 -1.37
N GLY A 15 1.27 15.71 -0.42
CA GLY A 15 1.16 16.26 0.94
C GLY A 15 0.17 15.51 1.83
N HIS A 16 -0.30 14.33 1.41
CA HIS A 16 -1.27 13.52 2.15
C HIS A 16 -0.69 12.18 2.65
N LEU A 17 0.52 11.84 2.27
CA LEU A 17 1.24 10.64 2.71
C LEU A 17 2.72 10.99 2.89
N ASP A 18 3.35 10.41 3.91
CA ASP A 18 4.74 10.65 4.27
C ASP A 18 5.68 9.62 3.63
N LYS A 19 5.22 8.37 3.46
CA LYS A 19 5.99 7.30 2.83
C LYS A 19 5.13 6.53 1.85
N ALA A 20 5.74 6.05 0.78
CA ALA A 20 5.08 5.16 -0.16
C ALA A 20 6.06 4.17 -0.81
N ALA A 21 5.53 3.02 -1.23
CA ALA A 21 6.25 2.01 -1.99
C ALA A 21 5.35 1.42 -3.08
N ILE A 22 5.98 1.00 -4.18
CA ILE A 22 5.35 0.23 -5.25
C ILE A 22 6.10 -1.10 -5.31
N LEU A 23 5.37 -2.18 -5.13
CA LEU A 23 5.86 -3.55 -5.21
C LEU A 23 5.27 -4.27 -6.41
N SER A 24 5.90 -5.37 -6.81
CA SER A 24 5.34 -6.32 -7.75
C SER A 24 4.09 -7.00 -7.18
N LEU A 25 3.21 -7.51 -8.06
CA LEU A 25 1.97 -8.19 -7.66
C LEU A 25 2.17 -9.36 -6.69
N ASP A 26 3.28 -10.08 -6.85
CA ASP A 26 3.69 -11.21 -6.02
C ASP A 26 4.40 -10.78 -4.73
N GLY A 27 4.67 -9.47 -4.57
CA GLY A 27 5.29 -8.89 -3.39
C GLY A 27 6.74 -9.30 -3.16
N THR A 28 7.40 -9.90 -4.16
CA THR A 28 8.80 -10.34 -4.06
C THR A 28 9.78 -9.20 -4.26
N SER A 29 9.41 -8.20 -5.07
CA SER A 29 10.31 -7.15 -5.53
C SER A 29 9.70 -5.78 -5.30
N THR A 30 10.48 -4.87 -4.70
CA THR A 30 10.12 -3.46 -4.59
C THR A 30 10.63 -2.72 -5.82
N TRP A 31 9.73 -2.09 -6.57
CA TRP A 31 10.06 -1.35 -7.80
C TRP A 31 10.39 0.11 -7.55
N ALA A 32 9.75 0.71 -6.55
CA ALA A 32 10.04 2.05 -6.08
C ALA A 32 9.66 2.19 -4.62
N THR A 33 10.38 3.02 -3.89
CA THR A 33 10.06 3.32 -2.50
C THR A 33 10.59 4.68 -2.09
N THR A 34 9.97 5.27 -1.08
CA THR A 34 10.46 6.49 -0.44
C THR A 34 11.70 6.18 0.39
N ALA A 35 12.61 7.15 0.52
CA ALA A 35 13.78 7.01 1.36
C ALA A 35 13.40 6.67 2.82
N GLY A 36 13.99 5.62 3.37
CA GLY A 36 13.72 5.16 4.74
C GLY A 36 12.46 4.30 4.90
N PHE A 37 11.76 3.96 3.82
CA PHE A 37 10.64 3.02 3.83
C PHE A 37 11.03 1.76 3.05
N GLN A 38 11.25 0.65 3.75
CA GLN A 38 11.62 -0.63 3.12
C GLN A 38 10.61 -1.69 3.55
N VAL A 39 9.86 -2.21 2.57
CA VAL A 39 8.98 -3.35 2.78
C VAL A 39 9.78 -4.61 2.49
N SER A 40 9.81 -5.55 3.43
CA SER A 40 10.55 -6.80 3.23
C SER A 40 9.84 -7.69 2.21
N ALA A 41 10.58 -8.61 1.58
CA ALA A 41 9.98 -9.57 0.65
C ALA A 41 8.96 -10.51 1.33
N GLU A 42 9.11 -10.73 2.65
CA GLU A 42 8.18 -11.53 3.45
C GLU A 42 6.87 -10.76 3.67
N GLU A 43 6.97 -9.48 4.02
CA GLU A 43 5.83 -8.57 4.16
C GLU A 43 5.10 -8.42 2.83
N GLY A 44 5.82 -8.16 1.74
CA GLY A 44 5.26 -8.03 0.41
C GLY A 44 4.49 -9.28 -0.02
N LYS A 45 5.05 -10.47 0.18
CA LYS A 45 4.35 -11.75 -0.11
C LYS A 45 3.10 -11.92 0.74
N ALA A 46 3.16 -11.57 2.02
CA ALA A 46 1.99 -11.61 2.89
C ALA A 46 0.88 -10.69 2.34
N LEU A 47 1.21 -9.44 2.01
CA LEU A 47 0.28 -8.48 1.41
C LEU A 47 -0.32 -8.98 0.08
N ALA A 48 0.52 -9.54 -0.79
CA ALA A 48 0.09 -10.12 -2.07
C ALA A 48 -0.91 -11.27 -1.88
N SER A 49 -0.65 -12.15 -0.92
CA SER A 49 -1.53 -13.27 -0.60
C SER A 49 -2.86 -12.82 -0.01
N ILE A 50 -2.84 -11.81 0.88
CA ILE A 50 -4.04 -11.20 1.48
C ILE A 50 -4.91 -10.57 0.40
N LEU A 51 -4.33 -9.82 -0.53
CA LEU A 51 -5.07 -9.12 -1.59
C LEU A 51 -5.51 -10.03 -2.75
N THR A 52 -5.01 -11.26 -2.82
CA THR A 52 -5.32 -12.20 -3.91
C THR A 52 -6.30 -13.29 -3.49
N THR A 53 -6.41 -13.59 -2.20
CA THR A 53 -7.28 -14.66 -1.68
C THR A 53 -8.29 -14.13 -0.68
N ASP A 54 -9.56 -14.54 -0.79
CA ASP A 54 -10.58 -14.11 0.16
C ASP A 54 -10.32 -14.68 1.57
N ALA A 55 -9.77 -15.89 1.67
CA ALA A 55 -9.28 -16.44 2.94
C ALA A 55 -8.18 -15.58 3.57
N GLY A 56 -7.30 -15.00 2.76
CA GLY A 56 -6.28 -14.04 3.23
C GLY A 56 -6.90 -12.76 3.76
N LYS A 57 -7.93 -12.24 3.09
CA LYS A 57 -8.70 -11.07 3.56
C LYS A 57 -9.38 -11.35 4.90
N GLU A 58 -9.94 -12.54 5.10
CA GLU A 58 -10.53 -12.93 6.40
C GLU A 58 -9.46 -13.10 7.49
N ALA A 59 -8.35 -13.77 7.18
CA ALA A 59 -7.27 -14.03 8.14
C ALA A 59 -6.58 -12.74 8.61
N VAL A 60 -6.51 -11.71 7.77
CA VAL A 60 -5.87 -10.44 8.13
C VAL A 60 -6.66 -9.67 9.19
N TRP A 61 -7.97 -9.88 9.32
CA TRP A 61 -8.76 -9.28 10.40
C TRP A 61 -8.37 -9.79 11.79
N ALA A 62 -8.00 -11.07 11.89
CA ALA A 62 -7.57 -11.68 13.15
C ALA A 62 -6.08 -11.43 13.44
N ASN A 63 -5.23 -11.53 12.42
CA ASN A 63 -3.77 -11.48 12.59
C ASN A 63 -3.18 -10.08 12.41
N GLY A 64 -3.86 -9.16 11.72
CA GLY A 64 -3.25 -7.93 11.21
C GLY A 64 -2.22 -8.21 10.12
N PHE A 65 -1.46 -7.20 9.75
CA PHE A 65 -0.38 -7.33 8.76
C PHE A 65 0.79 -6.41 9.10
N HIS A 66 1.94 -6.69 8.48
CA HIS A 66 3.17 -5.95 8.70
C HIS A 66 3.60 -5.18 7.45
N VAL A 67 4.07 -3.96 7.65
CA VAL A 67 4.64 -3.11 6.59
C VAL A 67 5.79 -2.31 7.18
N GLY A 68 7.00 -2.47 6.62
CA GLY A 68 8.15 -1.69 7.08
C GLY A 68 8.59 -2.03 8.50
N GLY A 69 8.37 -3.28 8.95
CA GLY A 69 8.67 -3.76 10.30
C GLY A 69 7.58 -3.45 11.33
N GLU A 70 6.54 -2.69 10.97
CA GLU A 70 5.48 -2.25 11.87
C GLU A 70 4.18 -3.02 11.66
N ARG A 71 3.40 -3.23 12.74
CA ARG A 71 2.18 -4.04 12.71
C ARG A 71 0.94 -3.15 12.65
N PHE A 72 0.19 -3.27 11.56
CA PHE A 72 -1.05 -2.56 11.35
C PHE A 72 -2.27 -3.44 11.62
N VAL A 73 -3.29 -2.82 12.20
CA VAL A 73 -4.62 -3.43 12.41
C VAL A 73 -5.49 -3.10 11.20
N VAL A 74 -6.10 -4.13 10.61
CA VAL A 74 -6.97 -3.98 9.44
C VAL A 74 -8.19 -3.14 9.80
N THR A 75 -8.53 -2.23 8.89
CA THR A 75 -9.74 -1.41 8.95
C THR A 75 -10.65 -1.66 7.76
N LYS A 76 -10.07 -2.08 6.62
CA LYS A 76 -10.78 -2.48 5.41
C LYS A 76 -9.95 -3.50 4.66
N ALA A 77 -10.56 -4.59 4.20
CA ALA A 77 -9.90 -5.60 3.37
C ALA A 77 -10.90 -6.13 2.34
N GLU A 78 -11.21 -5.33 1.33
CA GLU A 78 -12.29 -5.61 0.37
C GLU A 78 -11.83 -5.34 -1.06
N GLY A 79 -12.22 -6.23 -1.98
CA GLY A 79 -11.87 -6.10 -3.39
C GLY A 79 -10.36 -6.07 -3.60
N ARG A 80 -9.87 -4.90 -4.05
CA ARG A 80 -8.45 -4.62 -4.34
C ARG A 80 -7.76 -3.76 -3.28
N SER A 81 -8.47 -3.38 -2.21
CA SER A 81 -8.01 -2.36 -1.27
C SER A 81 -7.91 -2.93 0.14
N LEU A 82 -6.75 -2.74 0.76
CA LEU A 82 -6.43 -3.14 2.12
C LEU A 82 -5.94 -1.94 2.89
N TYR A 83 -6.68 -1.53 3.92
CA TYR A 83 -6.34 -0.40 4.78
C TYR A 83 -6.02 -0.91 6.18
N GLY A 84 -4.95 -0.39 6.74
CA GLY A 84 -4.53 -0.64 8.12
C GLY A 84 -4.30 0.64 8.88
N ARG A 85 -4.37 0.55 10.20
CA ARG A 85 -4.01 1.64 11.11
C ARG A 85 -3.18 1.12 12.27
N GLN A 86 -2.30 1.97 12.78
CA GLN A 86 -1.50 1.75 13.97
C GLN A 86 -1.56 3.03 14.81
N GLY A 87 -2.40 3.02 15.85
CA GLY A 87 -2.62 4.21 16.66
C GLY A 87 -3.18 5.37 15.84
N ARG A 88 -2.36 6.40 15.61
CA ARG A 88 -2.67 7.61 14.83
C ARG A 88 -2.11 7.59 13.41
N GLU A 89 -1.29 6.60 13.09
CA GLU A 89 -0.73 6.40 11.76
C GLU A 89 -1.53 5.31 11.03
N GLY A 90 -1.32 5.19 9.73
CA GLY A 90 -1.89 4.08 8.99
C GLY A 90 -1.32 3.92 7.60
N VAL A 91 -1.84 2.90 6.93
CA VAL A 91 -1.36 2.46 5.63
C VAL A 91 -2.53 2.08 4.74
N CYS A 92 -2.45 2.50 3.48
CA CYS A 92 -3.39 2.20 2.42
C CYS A 92 -2.67 1.40 1.35
N ILE A 93 -3.18 0.21 1.07
CA ILE A 93 -2.59 -0.71 0.10
C ILE A 93 -3.63 -1.00 -0.97
N VAL A 94 -3.27 -0.78 -2.23
CA VAL A 94 -4.17 -1.02 -3.37
C VAL A 94 -3.47 -1.89 -4.40
N LYS A 95 -4.16 -2.94 -4.83
CA LYS A 95 -3.72 -3.85 -5.88
C LYS A 95 -4.15 -3.36 -7.26
N THR A 96 -3.19 -3.30 -8.19
CA THR A 96 -3.42 -3.06 -9.63
C THR A 96 -3.36 -4.37 -10.40
N ALA A 97 -3.25 -4.32 -11.74
CA ALA A 97 -3.15 -5.53 -12.55
C ALA A 97 -1.80 -6.26 -12.35
N GLN A 98 -0.72 -5.52 -12.09
CA GLN A 98 0.65 -6.03 -12.02
C GLN A 98 1.44 -5.53 -10.79
N THR A 99 0.89 -4.60 -10.01
CA THR A 99 1.60 -3.97 -8.89
C THR A 99 0.76 -3.88 -7.61
N LEU A 100 1.45 -3.71 -6.50
CA LEU A 100 0.87 -3.36 -5.19
C LEU A 100 1.40 -1.98 -4.81
N ILE A 101 0.49 -1.04 -4.61
CA ILE A 101 0.82 0.32 -4.18
C ILE A 101 0.57 0.39 -2.68
N VAL A 102 1.59 0.81 -1.92
CA VAL A 102 1.56 0.99 -0.48
C VAL A 102 1.76 2.47 -0.20
N GLY A 103 0.81 3.11 0.47
CA GLY A 103 0.90 4.48 0.93
C GLY A 103 0.73 4.54 2.45
N HIS A 104 1.74 5.01 3.16
CA HIS A 104 1.72 5.25 4.59
C HIS A 104 1.40 6.72 4.87
N TYR A 105 0.64 6.98 5.93
CA TYR A 105 0.34 8.32 6.41
C TYR A 105 0.57 8.40 7.93
N GLY A 106 1.32 9.41 8.36
CA GLY A 106 1.55 9.71 9.77
C GLY A 106 0.39 10.45 10.45
N GLU A 107 0.58 10.82 11.72
CA GLU A 107 -0.48 11.42 12.57
C GLU A 107 -1.06 12.75 12.05
N SER A 108 -0.30 13.47 11.22
CA SER A 108 -0.69 14.78 10.68
C SER A 108 -1.61 14.68 9.45
N HIS A 109 -1.88 13.47 8.98
CA HIS A 109 -2.59 13.22 7.73
C HIS A 109 -3.92 12.49 7.96
N VAL A 110 -4.85 12.69 7.03
CA VAL A 110 -6.19 12.09 7.10
C VAL A 110 -6.24 10.86 6.20
N ALA A 111 -6.55 9.71 6.80
CA ALA A 111 -6.65 8.41 6.12
C ALA A 111 -7.45 8.45 4.80
N GLY A 112 -8.58 9.17 4.79
CA GLY A 112 -9.43 9.29 3.60
C GLY A 112 -8.76 10.01 2.43
N ASN A 113 -7.96 11.04 2.70
CA ASN A 113 -7.23 11.77 1.65
C ASN A 113 -6.10 10.92 1.09
N THR A 114 -5.36 10.24 1.97
CA THR A 114 -4.32 9.29 1.58
C THR A 114 -4.89 8.19 0.69
N ALA A 115 -5.97 7.54 1.13
CA ALA A 115 -6.64 6.50 0.36
C ALA A 115 -7.07 6.99 -1.02
N ASN A 116 -7.62 8.21 -1.12
CA ASN A 116 -8.05 8.79 -2.38
C ASN A 116 -6.87 9.00 -3.36
N VAL A 117 -5.71 9.48 -2.87
CA VAL A 117 -4.50 9.64 -3.69
C VAL A 117 -3.99 8.28 -4.18
N VAL A 118 -3.91 7.27 -3.31
CA VAL A 118 -3.44 5.93 -3.66
C VAL A 118 -4.38 5.25 -4.66
N GLU A 119 -5.69 5.31 -4.44
CA GLU A 119 -6.70 4.74 -5.34
C GLU A 119 -6.68 5.41 -6.72
N LYS A 120 -6.53 6.74 -6.78
CA LYS A 120 -6.40 7.45 -8.06
C LYS A 120 -5.18 7.02 -8.86
N LEU A 121 -4.04 6.83 -8.18
CA LEU A 121 -2.84 6.31 -8.84
C LEU A 121 -3.06 4.86 -9.30
N ALA A 122 -3.71 4.04 -8.48
CA ALA A 122 -4.05 2.67 -8.85
C ALA A 122 -4.96 2.61 -10.09
N ASP A 123 -6.03 3.42 -10.12
CA ASP A 123 -6.92 3.52 -11.28
C ASP A 123 -6.18 3.97 -12.55
N TYR A 124 -5.27 4.93 -12.41
CA TYR A 124 -4.43 5.36 -13.51
C TYR A 124 -3.53 4.23 -14.03
N LEU A 125 -2.84 3.50 -13.15
CA LEU A 125 -2.01 2.35 -13.54
C LEU A 125 -2.82 1.23 -14.18
N ILE A 126 -4.00 0.92 -13.63
CA ILE A 126 -4.93 -0.07 -14.21
C ILE A 126 -5.40 0.37 -15.60
N SER A 127 -5.68 1.66 -15.81
CA SER A 127 -6.06 2.18 -17.13
C SER A 127 -4.95 2.00 -18.17
N LEU A 128 -3.69 2.02 -17.73
CA LEU A 128 -2.50 1.75 -18.53
C LEU A 128 -2.19 0.24 -18.65
N LYS A 129 -3.01 -0.64 -18.05
CA LYS A 129 -2.84 -2.09 -17.97
C LYS A 129 -1.63 -2.55 -17.13
N TYR A 130 -1.24 -1.73 -16.15
CA TYR A 130 -0.28 -2.07 -15.09
C TYR A 130 -0.97 -2.41 -13.76
#